data_AF-A0A6B0CXE5-F1
#
_entry.id   AF-A0A6B0CXE5-F1
#
_cell.length_a   1.000
_cell.length_b   1.000
_cell.length_c   1.000
_cell.angle_alpha   90.00
_cell.angle_beta   90.00
_cell.angle_gamma   90.00
#
_symmetry.space_group_name_H-M   'P 1'
#
loop_
_entity.id
_entity.type
_entity.pdbx_description
1 polymer ?
#
loop_
_entity_poly.entity_id
_entity_poly.type
_entity_poly.pdbx_seq_one_letter_code
_entity_poly.pdbx_strand_id
1 'polypeptide(L)'
;YRYKHCRYAFEKHHLRVRNGILFLDEKVIPYFRIQNIDIDVGPIMRRYRLATLTLYTAGGQAEIELIDRSEARRLKRWLNNERHLENNKNEE
;
A
#
# COMPACT_ATOMS: atom_id res chain seq x y z
N TYR A 1 20.44 -13.30 3.38
CA TYR A 1 19.53 -12.69 4.35
C TYR A 1 19.71 -11.18 4.33
N ARG A 2 18.78 -10.42 3.75
CA ARG A 2 18.85 -8.95 3.77
C ARG A 2 17.45 -8.36 3.84
N TYR A 3 16.83 -8.48 5.01
CA TYR A 3 15.65 -7.70 5.35
C TYR A 3 16.09 -6.25 5.52
N LYS A 4 16.20 -5.51 4.41
CA LYS A 4 16.01 -4.05 4.47
C LYS A 4 14.62 -3.85 5.07
N HIS A 5 14.46 -2.87 5.95
CA HIS A 5 13.19 -2.52 6.59
C HIS A 5 12.16 -2.05 5.54
N CYS A 6 11.68 -2.95 4.70
CA CYS A 6 10.69 -2.69 3.67
C CYS A 6 9.32 -2.77 4.33
N ARG A 7 8.63 -1.64 4.43
CA ARG A 7 7.23 -1.56 4.90
C ARG A 7 6.24 -2.11 3.89
N TYR A 8 6.67 -2.31 2.65
CA TYR A 8 5.88 -2.92 1.60
C TYR A 8 6.80 -3.68 0.64
N ALA A 9 6.26 -4.75 0.05
CA ALA A 9 6.92 -5.50 -1.00
C ALA A 9 5.91 -5.86 -2.09
N PHE A 10 6.29 -5.61 -3.34
CA PHE A 10 5.52 -5.97 -4.51
C PHE A 10 5.90 -7.36 -4.97
N GLU A 11 4.93 -8.26 -5.06
CA GLU A 11 5.07 -9.56 -5.71
C GLU A 11 4.18 -9.60 -6.96
N LYS A 12 4.27 -10.69 -7.74
CA LYS A 12 3.61 -10.79 -9.06
C LYS A 12 2.08 -10.66 -9.01
N HIS A 13 1.44 -11.14 -7.95
CA HIS A 13 -0.03 -11.21 -7.84
C HIS A 13 -0.56 -10.61 -6.54
N HIS A 14 0.33 -10.23 -5.63
CA HIS A 14 -0.03 -9.71 -4.33
C HIS A 14 0.96 -8.67 -3.84
N LEU A 15 0.42 -7.75 -3.07
CA LEU A 15 1.13 -6.76 -2.29
C LEU A 15 1.28 -7.26 -0.87
N ARG A 16 2.52 -7.31 -0.36
CA ARG A 16 2.77 -7.48 1.07
C ARG A 16 2.94 -6.11 1.70
N VAL A 17 2.13 -5.82 2.71
CA VAL A 17 2.19 -4.59 3.49
C VAL A 17 2.51 -4.93 4.93
N ARG A 18 3.44 -4.19 5.52
CA ARG A 18 3.80 -4.30 6.92
C ARG A 18 3.54 -2.95 7.59
N ASN A 19 2.66 -2.96 8.57
CA ASN A 19 2.25 -1.75 9.29
C ASN A 19 2.69 -1.81 10.77
N GLY A 20 2.68 -0.64 11.39
CA GLY A 20 2.91 -0.48 12.82
C GLY A 20 4.34 -0.19 13.23
N ILE A 21 4.45 0.59 14.31
CA ILE A 21 5.70 1.02 14.95
C ILE A 21 5.97 0.20 16.21
N LEU A 22 4.90 -0.14 16.95
CA LEU A 22 4.92 -0.92 18.19
C LEU A 22 4.47 -2.37 17.98
N PHE A 23 3.45 -2.58 17.14
CA PHE A 23 2.96 -3.90 16.75
C PHE A 23 3.14 -4.07 15.25
N LEU A 24 4.05 -4.94 14.85
CA LEU A 24 4.30 -5.23 13.43
C LEU A 24 3.21 -6.18 12.92
N ASP A 25 2.20 -5.65 12.24
CA ASP A 25 1.19 -6.44 11.53
C ASP A 25 1.64 -6.60 10.07
N GLU A 26 1.60 -7.82 9.55
CA GLU A 26 1.93 -8.11 8.15
C GLU A 26 0.69 -8.66 7.43
N LYS A 27 0.31 -8.01 6.33
CA LYS A 27 -0.84 -8.38 5.50
C LYS A 27 -0.42 -8.65 4.07
N VAL A 28 -0.92 -9.75 3.52
CA VAL A 28 -0.75 -10.11 2.11
C VAL A 28 -2.07 -9.87 1.39
N ILE A 29 -2.06 -8.95 0.44
CA ILE A 29 -3.24 -8.48 -0.28
C ILE A 29 -3.07 -8.77 -1.77
N PRO A 30 -3.88 -9.66 -2.36
CA PRO A 30 -3.95 -9.81 -3.82
C PRO A 30 -4.41 -8.51 -4.50
N TYR A 31 -3.86 -8.12 -5.66
CA TYR A 31 -4.23 -6.83 -6.25
C TYR A 31 -5.70 -6.79 -6.70
N PHE A 32 -6.25 -7.91 -7.19
CA PHE A 32 -7.69 -8.03 -7.49
C PHE A 32 -8.62 -7.77 -6.30
N ARG A 33 -8.14 -7.88 -5.05
CA ARG A 33 -8.95 -7.57 -3.85
C ARG A 33 -8.93 -6.10 -3.47
N ILE A 34 -8.06 -5.28 -4.08
CA ILE A 34 -7.92 -3.85 -3.75
C ILE A 34 -9.06 -3.08 -4.42
N GLN A 35 -9.94 -2.53 -3.58
CA GLN A 35 -11.11 -1.79 -4.03
C GLN A 35 -10.80 -0.30 -4.14
N ASN A 36 -10.23 0.28 -3.08
CA ASN A 36 -9.93 1.70 -3.00
C ASN A 36 -8.57 1.97 -2.32
N ILE A 37 -7.94 3.08 -2.71
CA ILE A 37 -6.63 3.50 -2.21
C ILE A 37 -6.71 4.97 -1.78
N ASP A 38 -6.53 5.24 -0.49
CA ASP A 38 -6.56 6.58 0.07
C ASP A 38 -5.21 6.99 0.65
N ILE A 39 -4.99 8.31 0.68
CA ILE A 39 -3.78 8.91 1.26
C ILE A 39 -4.24 9.83 2.37
N ASP A 40 -3.98 9.44 3.61
CA ASP A 40 -4.23 10.26 4.79
C ASP A 40 -3.00 11.11 5.13
N VAL A 41 -3.23 12.37 5.52
CA VAL A 41 -2.17 13.30 5.89
C VAL A 41 -2.62 14.16 7.08
N GLY A 42 -2.39 13.64 8.28
CA GLY A 42 -2.62 14.37 9.53
C GLY A 42 -1.73 15.61 9.73
N PRO A 43 -2.07 16.50 10.70
CA PRO A 43 -1.37 17.78 10.92
C PRO A 43 0.14 17.64 11.19
N ILE A 44 0.53 16.68 12.02
CA ILE A 44 1.95 16.41 12.35
C ILE A 44 2.67 15.89 11.10
N MET A 45 2.07 14.92 10.41
CA MET A 45 2.64 14.35 9.18
C MET A 45 2.84 15.41 8.08
N ARG A 46 1.94 16.41 7.97
CA ARG A 46 2.12 17.54 7.05
C ARG A 46 3.42 18.29 7.29
N ARG A 47 3.79 18.52 8.56
CA ARG A 47 5.03 19.22 8.92
C ARG A 47 6.27 18.43 8.50
N TYR A 48 6.22 17.11 8.60
CA TYR A 48 7.31 16.19 8.23
C TYR A 48 7.24 15.66 6.80
N ARG A 49 6.30 16.15 5.97
CA ARG A 49 6.04 15.65 4.60
C ARG A 49 5.71 14.16 4.53
N LEU A 50 5.21 13.58 5.61
CA LEU A 50 4.78 12.19 5.69
C LEU A 50 3.30 12.05 5.31
N ALA A 51 2.90 10.83 5.00
CA ALA A 51 1.54 10.41 4.73
C ALA A 51 1.35 8.94 5.13
N THR A 52 0.10 8.54 5.31
CA THR A 52 -0.31 7.14 5.44
C THR A 52 -1.08 6.73 4.19
N LEU A 53 -0.70 5.62 3.57
CA LEU A 53 -1.44 5.04 2.44
C LEU A 53 -2.36 3.94 2.96
N THR A 54 -3.66 4.13 2.86
CA THR A 54 -4.67 3.16 3.28
C THR A 54 -5.24 2.43 2.07
N LEU A 55 -5.19 1.10 2.12
CA LEU A 55 -5.68 0.20 1.10
C LEU A 55 -6.92 -0.51 1.63
N TYR A 56 -8.06 -0.22 1.02
CA TYR A 56 -9.31 -0.90 1.32
C TYR A 56 -9.47 -2.11 0.41
N THR A 57 -9.64 -3.27 1.04
CA THR A 57 -9.73 -4.56 0.36
C THR A 57 -11.02 -5.26 0.73
N ALA A 58 -11.45 -6.24 -0.08
CA ALA A 58 -12.63 -7.05 0.24
C ALA A 58 -12.50 -7.86 1.55
N GLY A 59 -11.28 -8.02 2.09
CA GLY A 59 -11.00 -8.76 3.33
C GLY A 59 -10.57 -7.89 4.50
N GLY A 60 -10.71 -6.56 4.40
CA GLY A 60 -10.29 -5.61 5.45
C GLY A 60 -9.42 -4.48 4.91
N GLN A 61 -8.69 -3.81 5.79
CA GLN A 61 -7.81 -2.70 5.46
C GLN A 61 -6.34 -3.00 5.76
N ALA A 62 -5.45 -2.44 4.95
CA ALA A 62 -4.01 -2.38 5.23
C ALA A 62 -3.49 -0.96 5.05
N GLU A 63 -2.47 -0.62 5.81
CA GLU A 63 -1.96 0.74 5.90
C GLU A 63 -0.45 0.75 5.78
N ILE A 64 0.09 1.69 5.01
CA ILE A 64 1.52 1.96 4.95
C ILE A 64 1.73 3.32 5.60
N GLU A 65 2.11 3.32 6.87
CA GLU A 65 2.30 4.53 7.66
C GLU A 65 3.70 5.16 7.44
N LEU A 66 3.80 6.44 7.77
CA LEU A 66 5.06 7.19 7.88
C LEU A 66 5.91 7.16 6.59
N ILE A 67 5.27 7.12 5.42
CA ILE A 67 5.95 7.22 4.12
C ILE A 67 5.94 8.66 3.64
N ASP A 68 6.88 9.03 2.76
CA ASP A 68 6.87 10.39 2.19
C ASP A 68 5.60 10.60 1.37
N ARG A 69 5.00 11.79 1.45
CA ARG A 69 3.77 12.12 0.72
C ARG A 69 3.92 11.97 -0.79
N SER A 70 5.10 12.28 -1.34
CA SER A 70 5.41 12.08 -2.76
C SER A 70 5.50 10.59 -3.10
N GLU A 71 6.07 9.78 -2.20
CA GLU A 71 6.14 8.33 -2.32
C GLU A 71 4.74 7.70 -2.27
N ALA A 72 3.90 8.10 -1.31
CA ALA A 72 2.51 7.67 -1.21
C ALA A 72 1.73 7.91 -2.52
N ARG A 73 1.89 9.09 -3.13
CA ARG A 73 1.28 9.38 -4.43
C ARG A 73 1.86 8.52 -5.56
N ARG A 74 3.16 8.25 -5.54
CA ARG A 74 3.81 7.38 -6.53
C ARG A 74 3.27 5.95 -6.42
N LEU A 75 3.17 5.42 -5.20
CA LEU A 75 2.64 4.09 -4.91
C LEU A 75 1.17 3.99 -5.33
N LYS A 76 0.32 4.97 -5.01
CA LYS A 76 -1.08 5.01 -5.43
C LYS A 76 -1.22 4.93 -6.96
N ARG A 77 -0.42 5.70 -7.71
CA ARG A 77 -0.43 5.65 -9.19
C ARG A 77 0.02 4.30 -9.72
N TRP A 78 1.10 3.75 -9.17
CA TRP A 78 1.62 2.46 -9.57
C TRP A 78 0.59 1.34 -9.32
N LEU A 79 -0.01 1.30 -8.13
CA LEU A 79 -1.05 0.34 -7.77
C LEU A 79 -2.30 0.45 -8.66
N ASN A 80 -2.70 1.67 -9.03
CA ASN A 80 -3.80 1.86 -9.96
C ASN A 80 -3.49 1.24 -11.33
N ASN A 81 -2.28 1.43 -11.85
CA ASN A 81 -1.87 0.83 -13.12
C ASN A 81 -1.82 -0.71 -13.02
N GLU A 82 -1.25 -1.25 -11.95
CA GLU A 82 -1.14 -2.70 -11.76
C GLU A 82 -2.51 -3.37 -11.63
N ARG A 83 -3.45 -2.74 -10.91
CA ARG A 83 -4.84 -3.19 -10.81
C ARG A 83 -5.52 -3.25 -12.18
N HIS A 84 -5.26 -2.27 -13.05
CA HIS A 84 -5.80 -2.28 -14.41
C HIS A 84 -5.24 -3.45 -15.25
N LEU A 85 -3.98 -3.83 -15.05
CA LEU A 85 -3.36 -4.95 -15.76
C LEU A 85 -3.90 -6.31 -15.28
N GLU A 86 -4.15 -6.49 -13.99
CA GLU A 86 -4.78 -7.72 -13.48
C GLU A 86 -6.24 -7.86 -13.90
N ASN A 87 -7.01 -6.76 -13.92
CA ASN A 87 -8.40 -6.82 -14.39
C ASN A 87 -8.49 -7.27 -15.85
N ASN A 88 -7.62 -6.75 -16.72
CA ASN A 88 -7.61 -7.11 -18.15
C ASN A 88 -7.20 -8.56 -18.40
N LYS A 89 -6.34 -9.13 -17.55
CA LYS A 89 -5.93 -10.55 -17.62
C LYS A 89 -7.00 -11.54 -17.18
N ASN A 90 -7.96 -11.12 -16.35
CA ASN A 90 -9.05 -11.98 -15.89
C ASN A 90 -10.22 -12.01 -16.87
N GLU A 91 -10.21 -11.14 -17.89
CA GLU A 91 -11.24 -11.04 -18.92
C GLU A 91 -10.87 -11.81 -20.21
N GLU A 92 -9.64 -12.34 -20.32
CA GLU A 92 -9.15 -13.23 -21.39
C GLU A 92 -9.16 -14.71 -20.96
#